data_AF-A0A7S0C3W7-F1
#
_entry.id   AF-A0A7S0C3W7-F1
#
_cell.length_a   1.000
_cell.length_b   1.000
_cell.length_c   1.000
_cell.angle_alpha   90.00
_cell.angle_beta   90.00
_cell.angle_gamma   90.00
#
_symmetry.space_group_name_H-M   'P 1'
#
loop_
_entity.id
_entity.type
_entity.pdbx_description
1 polymer ?
#
loop_
_entity_poly.entity_id
_entity_poly.type
_entity_poly.pdbx_seq_one_letter_code
_entity_poly.pdbx_strand_id
1 'polypeptide(L)'
;IINILAYGVTRQKAYLHRARELEQYIFYSIWTFKMVVLSASISTKSGKALISRQFVEMTRLRVEGLLAAFPKLVNIDTAESRQHTFVETDSVRYVYQPLENQMYLLLITTKASNIVEDLGTLRLMAKLIPDVTGSMDEQAINDNAFELIFAFDEVLTSLGYRDDVTLSTIRTNLLMDSHEEKMDIMIKESKMKEAKQQMADKAKDIKERKMANLKATLMDQNGFGGESKTPGGMEGFGGGGNAVGNSNFGSGGYGDSGGYGQSGFGESSYGQKPAIEEKPAAPRIVAKKGMVIGANKKKDSLMAAMAAEDNLLPLSSKKSAGGSLGFGLGAPVTSTPAAPSTPLTLVMEEKIVVAMNREGGVETCEIKGTLSLTANTQQGALVEIAVNKSVLSSQCKNNWSFQTHPKIQKQNYEKSGILGLKKIGDGFPLQRSLGILRWSYGSPDAAPLTINCWPENEGSGAINVNVEFELVRSDVLLENVNILIPLGTTDPPVIESIDGSHKHDPRSGVLCWHHDSIDVNNSSGSLEFTVAGSDTDAFFPVTIMFNSQSLLCPIEVTSVNAIGGASGAVPNSITKSFIPESYQCA
;
A
#
# COMPACT_ATOMS: atom_id res chain seq x y z
N ILE A 1 19.17 53.70 33.58
CA ILE A 1 17.75 53.33 33.80
C ILE A 1 17.08 52.86 32.50
N ILE A 2 17.19 53.59 31.39
CA ILE A 2 16.58 53.22 30.09
C ILE A 2 17.10 51.88 29.52
N ASN A 3 18.41 51.59 29.62
CA ASN A 3 18.96 50.31 29.14
C ASN A 3 18.55 49.08 29.99
N ILE A 4 18.22 49.26 31.28
CA ILE A 4 17.79 48.15 32.14
C ILE A 4 16.32 47.79 31.84
N LEU A 5 15.48 48.78 31.55
CA LEU A 5 14.09 48.57 31.12
C LEU A 5 14.01 47.93 29.74
N ALA A 6 14.88 48.31 28.80
CA ALA A 6 14.93 47.68 27.48
C ALA A 6 15.33 46.19 27.56
N TYR A 7 16.32 45.83 28.39
CA TYR A 7 16.71 44.43 28.58
C TYR A 7 15.63 43.59 29.28
N GLY A 8 14.88 44.18 30.23
CA GLY A 8 13.75 43.52 30.90
C GLY A 8 12.60 43.18 29.95
N VAL A 9 12.22 44.13 29.08
CA VAL A 9 11.11 43.94 28.12
C VAL A 9 11.45 42.90 27.04
N THR A 10 12.71 42.85 26.58
CA THR A 10 13.14 41.87 25.57
C THR A 10 13.20 40.44 26.13
N ARG A 11 13.63 40.27 27.39
CA ARG A 11 13.55 38.96 28.07
C ARG A 11 12.10 38.53 28.26
N GLN A 12 11.23 39.42 28.71
CA GLN A 12 9.82 39.09 28.98
C GLN A 12 9.08 38.70 27.69
N LYS A 13 9.36 39.37 26.55
CA LYS A 13 8.86 38.97 25.23
C LYS A 13 9.41 37.62 24.75
N ALA A 14 10.68 37.32 25.01
CA ALA A 14 11.27 36.02 24.66
C ALA A 14 10.67 34.86 25.49
N TYR A 15 10.39 35.07 26.78
CA TYR A 15 9.69 34.09 27.61
C TYR A 15 8.23 33.89 27.18
N LEU A 16 7.51 34.97 26.83
CA LEU A 16 6.15 34.90 26.30
C LEU A 16 6.07 34.22 24.92
N HIS A 17 7.06 34.43 24.05
CA HIS A 17 7.14 33.75 22.76
C HIS A 17 7.42 32.25 22.92
N ARG A 18 8.35 31.90 23.82
CA ARG A 18 8.68 30.49 24.13
C ARG A 18 7.54 29.77 24.87
N ALA A 19 6.79 30.49 25.71
CA ALA A 19 5.57 29.98 26.35
C ALA A 19 4.46 29.77 25.33
N ARG A 20 4.28 30.68 24.35
CA ARG A 20 3.35 30.48 23.22
C ARG A 20 3.78 29.35 22.30
N GLU A 21 5.07 29.19 22.02
CA GLU A 21 5.55 28.05 21.24
C GLU A 21 5.32 26.74 21.98
N LEU A 22 5.56 26.68 23.30
CA LEU A 22 5.26 25.51 24.12
C LEU A 22 3.76 25.26 24.25
N GLU A 23 2.93 26.28 24.45
CA GLU A 23 1.47 26.16 24.44
C GLU A 23 0.97 25.71 23.07
N GLN A 24 1.52 26.25 21.98
CA GLN A 24 1.14 25.86 20.63
C GLN A 24 1.61 24.44 20.30
N TYR A 25 2.77 23.99 20.80
CA TYR A 25 3.27 22.61 20.65
C TYR A 25 2.51 21.61 21.53
N ILE A 26 2.15 22.00 22.76
CA ILE A 26 1.30 21.21 23.66
C ILE A 26 -0.13 21.17 23.10
N PHE A 27 -0.64 22.27 22.55
CA PHE A 27 -1.95 22.33 21.90
C PHE A 27 -1.95 21.52 20.60
N TYR A 28 -0.89 21.60 19.78
CA TYR A 28 -0.74 20.76 18.59
C TYR A 28 -0.62 19.30 18.97
N SER A 29 0.19 18.95 19.98
CA SER A 29 0.37 17.58 20.48
C SER A 29 -0.92 17.01 21.06
N ILE A 30 -1.68 17.78 21.83
CA ILE A 30 -2.99 17.39 22.39
C ILE A 30 -4.07 17.31 21.30
N TRP A 31 -3.98 18.11 20.24
CA TRP A 31 -4.89 18.03 19.09
C TRP A 31 -4.52 16.89 18.11
N THR A 32 -3.23 16.58 17.91
CA THR A 32 -2.79 15.52 16.98
C THR A 32 -3.13 14.12 17.49
N PHE A 33 -3.21 13.90 18.81
CA PHE A 33 -3.69 12.64 19.40
C PHE A 33 -5.19 12.36 19.13
N LYS A 34 -5.96 13.30 18.56
CA LYS A 34 -7.41 13.12 18.33
C LYS A 34 -7.79 12.52 16.98
N MET A 35 -6.85 12.24 16.07
CA MET A 35 -7.15 11.73 14.72
C MET A 35 -6.29 10.50 14.39
N VAL A 36 -6.39 9.44 15.19
CA VAL A 36 -5.52 8.25 15.06
C VAL A 36 -6.26 6.95 15.36
N VAL A 37 -5.73 5.86 14.80
CA VAL A 37 -6.08 4.48 15.18
C VAL A 37 -5.45 4.17 16.53
N LEU A 38 -6.27 3.85 17.53
CA LEU A 38 -5.80 3.58 18.89
C LEU A 38 -5.25 2.15 19.03
N SER A 39 -5.95 1.18 18.46
CA SER A 39 -5.59 -0.24 18.53
C SER A 39 -6.15 -1.01 17.33
N ALA A 40 -5.40 -2.01 16.88
CA ALA A 40 -5.86 -3.03 15.94
C ALA A 40 -5.91 -4.39 16.64
N SER A 41 -7.01 -5.12 16.50
CA SER A 41 -7.26 -6.34 17.24
C SER A 41 -7.96 -7.38 16.35
N ILE A 42 -7.58 -8.65 16.52
CA ILE A 42 -8.31 -9.79 15.99
C ILE A 42 -9.02 -10.44 17.18
N SER A 43 -10.34 -10.59 17.12
CA SER A 43 -11.12 -11.23 18.19
C SER A 43 -12.07 -12.29 17.65
N THR A 44 -12.44 -13.23 18.51
CA THR A 44 -13.50 -14.20 18.21
C THR A 44 -14.89 -13.60 18.43
N LYS A 45 -15.95 -14.30 18.03
CA LYS A 45 -17.36 -13.93 18.32
C LYS A 45 -17.66 -13.66 19.81
N SER A 46 -16.90 -14.27 20.73
CA SER A 46 -17.07 -14.06 22.17
C SER A 46 -16.41 -12.79 22.70
N GLY A 47 -15.75 -11.99 21.84
CA GLY A 47 -15.02 -10.78 22.24
C GLY A 47 -13.67 -11.07 22.88
N LYS A 48 -13.19 -12.32 22.82
CA LYS A 48 -11.85 -12.69 23.26
C LYS A 48 -10.84 -12.26 22.20
N ALA A 49 -9.87 -11.44 22.61
CA ALA A 49 -8.77 -11.03 21.74
C ALA A 49 -7.81 -12.22 21.48
N LEU A 50 -7.57 -12.52 20.21
CA LEU A 50 -6.51 -13.43 19.77
C LEU A 50 -5.18 -12.67 19.70
N ILE A 51 -5.21 -11.51 19.03
CA ILE A 51 -4.08 -10.58 18.93
C ILE A 51 -4.64 -9.17 19.13
N SER A 52 -3.89 -8.32 19.80
CA SER A 52 -4.20 -6.90 19.88
C SER A 52 -2.93 -6.08 19.94
N ARG A 53 -2.72 -5.21 18.94
CA ARG A 53 -1.64 -4.26 18.87
C ARG A 53 -2.15 -2.86 19.19
N GLN A 54 -1.58 -2.22 20.21
CA GLN A 54 -1.91 -0.84 20.58
C GLN A 54 -0.88 0.13 19.99
N PHE A 55 -1.37 1.17 19.32
CA PHE A 55 -0.53 2.25 18.76
C PHE A 55 -0.54 3.50 19.63
N VAL A 56 -1.54 3.61 20.52
CA VAL A 56 -1.61 4.65 21.54
C VAL A 56 -1.61 3.99 22.91
N GLU A 57 -0.89 4.60 23.85
CA GLU A 57 -0.77 4.09 25.22
C GLU A 57 -2.16 3.96 25.88
N MET A 58 -2.53 2.72 26.18
CA MET A 58 -3.79 2.38 26.83
C MET A 58 -3.54 1.31 27.89
N THR A 59 -4.18 1.45 29.05
CA THR A 59 -4.14 0.41 30.08
C THR A 59 -4.78 -0.88 29.55
N ARG A 60 -4.21 -2.03 29.89
CA ARG A 60 -4.75 -3.36 29.51
C ARG A 60 -6.24 -3.51 29.82
N LEU A 61 -6.67 -3.08 31.01
CA LEU A 61 -8.07 -3.13 31.45
C LEU A 61 -9.01 -2.37 30.50
N ARG A 62 -8.56 -1.24 29.96
CA ARG A 62 -9.32 -0.46 28.99
C ARG A 62 -9.47 -1.19 27.66
N VAL A 63 -8.40 -1.79 27.16
CA VAL A 63 -8.43 -2.55 25.89
C VAL A 63 -9.34 -3.78 26.02
N GLU A 64 -9.17 -4.57 27.08
CA GLU A 64 -10.02 -5.73 27.35
C GLU A 64 -11.49 -5.32 27.54
N GLY A 65 -11.77 -4.22 28.25
CA GLY A 65 -13.12 -3.69 28.40
C GLY A 65 -13.75 -3.25 27.07
N LEU A 66 -12.99 -2.59 26.20
CA LEU A 66 -13.46 -2.17 24.87
C LEU A 66 -13.74 -3.37 23.95
N LEU A 67 -12.91 -4.41 24.00
CA LEU A 67 -13.09 -5.63 23.19
C LEU A 67 -14.22 -6.52 23.72
N ALA A 68 -14.40 -6.60 25.05
CA ALA A 68 -15.50 -7.34 25.66
C ALA A 68 -16.87 -6.68 25.45
N ALA A 69 -16.90 -5.35 25.27
CA ALA A 69 -18.12 -4.62 24.94
C ALA A 69 -18.54 -4.81 23.47
N PHE A 70 -17.60 -5.04 22.56
CA PHE A 70 -17.84 -5.08 21.12
C PHE A 70 -18.93 -6.08 20.67
N PRO A 71 -18.96 -7.35 21.13
CA PRO A 71 -20.00 -8.30 20.72
C PRO A 71 -21.42 -7.89 21.14
N LYS A 72 -21.56 -7.02 22.15
CA LYS A 72 -22.87 -6.50 22.59
C LYS A 72 -23.32 -5.30 21.75
N LEU A 73 -22.38 -4.63 21.10
CA LEU A 73 -22.64 -3.44 20.28
C LEU A 73 -22.98 -3.83 18.85
N VAL A 74 -22.29 -4.84 18.32
CA VAL A 74 -22.63 -5.48 17.06
C VAL A 74 -23.62 -6.58 17.39
N ASN A 75 -24.93 -6.30 17.43
CA ASN A 75 -25.95 -7.33 17.61
C ASN A 75 -25.85 -8.36 16.47
N ILE A 76 -25.09 -9.43 16.70
CA ILE A 76 -24.66 -10.40 15.69
C ILE A 76 -25.87 -11.14 15.06
N ASP A 77 -27.03 -11.08 15.71
CA ASP A 77 -28.22 -11.87 15.35
C ASP A 77 -29.29 -11.07 14.58
N THR A 78 -29.10 -9.77 14.31
CA THR A 78 -30.08 -8.96 13.54
C THR A 78 -29.52 -8.62 12.16
N ALA A 79 -30.26 -8.86 11.08
CA ALA A 79 -29.81 -8.72 9.69
C ALA A 79 -29.33 -7.30 9.32
N GLU A 80 -29.79 -6.27 10.05
CA GLU A 80 -29.47 -4.86 9.83
C GLU A 80 -28.04 -4.48 10.27
N SER A 81 -27.42 -5.20 11.22
CA SER A 81 -26.07 -4.89 11.73
C SER A 81 -24.94 -5.42 10.84
N ARG A 82 -25.27 -6.21 9.81
CA ARG A 82 -24.31 -6.72 8.81
C ARG A 82 -23.94 -5.70 7.74
N GLN A 83 -24.68 -4.59 7.63
CA GLN A 83 -24.46 -3.59 6.59
C GLN A 83 -23.50 -2.47 7.01
N HIS A 84 -23.34 -2.22 8.31
CA HIS A 84 -22.42 -1.22 8.81
C HIS A 84 -21.06 -1.83 9.16
N THR A 85 -19.99 -1.30 8.55
CA THR A 85 -18.59 -1.69 8.82
C THR A 85 -17.96 -0.91 9.98
N PHE A 86 -18.78 -0.16 10.73
CA PHE A 86 -18.36 0.56 11.92
C PHE A 86 -19.51 0.74 12.92
N VAL A 87 -19.17 0.84 14.21
CA VAL A 87 -20.08 1.21 15.30
C VAL A 87 -19.46 2.35 16.09
N GLU A 88 -20.24 3.40 16.37
CA GLU A 88 -19.81 4.49 17.23
C GLU A 88 -20.39 4.35 18.64
N THR A 89 -19.52 4.48 19.64
CA THR A 89 -19.90 4.62 21.06
C THR A 89 -19.59 6.04 21.53
N ASP A 90 -19.89 6.41 22.78
CA ASP A 90 -19.58 7.75 23.28
C ASP A 90 -18.09 8.11 23.23
N SER A 91 -17.21 7.12 23.44
CA SER A 91 -15.77 7.35 23.60
C SER A 91 -14.91 6.98 22.39
N VAL A 92 -15.29 5.94 21.64
CA VAL A 92 -14.50 5.42 20.51
C VAL A 92 -15.39 4.95 19.37
N ARG A 93 -14.84 4.91 18.16
CA ARG A 93 -15.44 4.27 16.99
C ARG A 93 -14.75 2.91 16.80
N TYR A 94 -15.55 1.88 16.59
CA TYR A 94 -15.08 0.55 16.20
C TYR A 94 -15.27 0.43 14.69
N VAL A 95 -14.22 0.21 13.92
CA VAL A 95 -14.30 -0.15 12.51
C VAL A 95 -13.97 -1.63 12.43
N TYR A 96 -14.85 -2.45 11.84
CA TYR A 96 -14.68 -3.90 11.88
C TYR A 96 -15.06 -4.56 10.57
N GLN A 97 -14.43 -5.71 10.33
CA GLN A 97 -14.72 -6.57 9.20
C GLN A 97 -14.76 -8.01 9.70
N PRO A 98 -15.85 -8.76 9.41
CA PRO A 98 -15.88 -10.19 9.69
C PRO A 98 -14.82 -10.90 8.83
N LEU A 99 -14.07 -11.79 9.47
CA LEU A 99 -13.13 -12.71 8.84
C LEU A 99 -13.76 -14.11 8.77
N GLU A 100 -13.04 -15.05 8.15
CA GLU A 100 -13.42 -16.47 8.15
C GLU A 100 -13.46 -17.04 9.58
N ASN A 101 -14.17 -18.17 9.75
CA ASN A 101 -14.23 -18.94 11.00
C ASN A 101 -14.73 -18.15 12.22
N GLN A 102 -15.68 -17.23 12.04
CA GLN A 102 -16.31 -16.45 13.13
C GLN A 102 -15.34 -15.54 13.89
N MET A 103 -14.27 -15.11 13.22
CA MET A 103 -13.35 -14.09 13.73
C MET A 103 -13.71 -12.72 13.19
N TYR A 104 -13.26 -11.69 13.89
CA TYR A 104 -13.46 -10.30 13.55
C TYR A 104 -12.11 -9.58 13.59
N LEU A 105 -11.83 -8.79 12.56
CA LEU A 105 -10.77 -7.80 12.59
C LEU A 105 -11.38 -6.47 13.01
N LEU A 106 -10.79 -5.83 14.01
CA LEU A 106 -11.27 -4.59 14.62
C LEU A 106 -10.17 -3.55 14.65
N LEU A 107 -10.52 -2.32 14.27
CA LEU A 107 -9.78 -1.11 14.54
C LEU A 107 -10.59 -0.27 15.53
N ILE A 108 -9.97 0.09 16.65
CA ILE A 108 -10.52 1.03 17.61
C ILE A 108 -9.92 2.39 17.28
N THR A 109 -10.75 3.35 16.89
CA THR A 109 -10.32 4.67 16.46
C THR A 109 -11.04 5.77 17.23
N THR A 110 -10.48 6.98 17.19
CA THR A 110 -11.14 8.17 17.72
C THR A 110 -12.27 8.63 16.79
N LYS A 111 -13.36 9.23 17.30
CA LYS A 111 -14.46 9.75 16.44
C LYS A 111 -14.02 10.76 15.37
N ALA A 112 -12.93 11.48 15.63
CA ALA A 112 -12.39 12.47 14.71
C ALA A 112 -11.40 11.86 13.69
N SER A 113 -11.10 10.56 13.72
CA SER A 113 -10.30 9.93 12.66
C SER A 113 -11.09 9.85 11.35
N ASN A 114 -10.35 9.86 10.24
CA ASN A 114 -10.91 9.74 8.92
C ASN A 114 -11.35 8.29 8.67
N ILE A 115 -12.66 8.05 8.74
CA ILE A 115 -13.24 6.71 8.60
C ILE A 115 -12.92 6.05 7.25
N VAL A 116 -12.78 6.82 6.18
CA VAL A 116 -12.49 6.27 4.85
C VAL A 116 -11.06 5.70 4.80
N GLU A 117 -10.14 6.39 5.47
CA GLU A 117 -8.75 5.97 5.62
C GLU A 117 -8.63 4.77 6.56
N ASP A 118 -9.36 4.78 7.68
CA ASP A 118 -9.43 3.66 8.62
C ASP A 118 -9.99 2.41 7.94
N LEU A 119 -11.05 2.54 7.12
CA LEU A 119 -11.63 1.44 6.35
C LEU A 119 -10.65 0.92 5.28
N GLY A 120 -9.91 1.82 4.63
CA GLY A 120 -8.81 1.44 3.74
C GLY A 120 -7.70 0.66 4.45
N THR A 121 -7.43 0.99 5.71
CA THR A 121 -6.44 0.31 6.56
C THR A 121 -6.93 -1.06 6.97
N LEU A 122 -8.18 -1.16 7.41
CA LEU A 122 -8.83 -2.42 7.72
C LEU A 122 -8.81 -3.40 6.54
N ARG A 123 -9.14 -2.94 5.33
CA ARG A 123 -9.13 -3.75 4.11
C ARG A 123 -7.72 -4.23 3.73
N LEU A 124 -6.70 -3.40 3.97
CA LEU A 124 -5.31 -3.79 3.74
C LEU A 124 -4.86 -4.86 4.75
N MET A 125 -5.17 -4.66 6.04
CA MET A 125 -4.85 -5.61 7.10
C MET A 125 -5.59 -6.95 6.92
N ALA A 126 -6.85 -6.93 6.48
CA ALA A 126 -7.61 -8.14 6.17
C ALA A 126 -6.96 -8.99 5.07
N LYS A 127 -6.28 -8.36 4.09
CA LYS A 127 -5.50 -9.06 3.06
C LYS A 127 -4.12 -9.50 3.54
N LEU A 128 -3.54 -8.75 4.49
CA LEU A 128 -2.23 -9.03 5.06
C LEU A 128 -2.24 -10.26 5.97
N ILE A 129 -3.31 -10.48 6.73
CA ILE A 129 -3.42 -11.64 7.63
C ILE A 129 -3.19 -12.96 6.89
N PRO A 130 -3.98 -13.34 5.86
CA PRO A 130 -3.76 -14.61 5.14
C PRO A 130 -2.43 -14.64 4.38
N ASP A 131 -1.87 -13.48 4.03
CA ASP A 131 -0.56 -13.41 3.36
C ASP A 131 0.60 -13.76 4.30
N VAL A 132 0.49 -13.41 5.58
CA VAL A 132 1.50 -13.71 6.61
C VAL A 132 1.27 -15.09 7.22
N THR A 133 0.02 -15.46 7.51
CA THR A 133 -0.31 -16.72 8.21
C THR A 133 -0.47 -17.92 7.29
N GLY A 134 -0.70 -17.72 5.99
CA GLY A 134 -0.97 -18.76 5.01
C GLY A 134 -2.37 -19.40 5.10
N SER A 135 -3.01 -19.40 6.28
CA SER A 135 -4.41 -19.79 6.49
C SER A 135 -5.13 -18.85 7.47
N MET A 136 -6.47 -18.83 7.43
CA MET A 136 -7.31 -18.01 8.32
C MET A 136 -7.80 -18.78 9.56
N ASP A 137 -6.96 -19.65 10.13
CA ASP A 137 -7.30 -20.43 11.32
C ASP A 137 -6.82 -19.75 12.62
N GLU A 138 -7.55 -19.95 13.72
CA GLU A 138 -7.19 -19.40 15.05
C GLU A 138 -5.79 -19.85 15.49
N GLN A 139 -5.43 -21.10 15.21
CA GLN A 139 -4.09 -21.64 15.52
C GLN A 139 -3.00 -20.96 14.69
N ALA A 140 -3.20 -20.81 13.38
CA ALA A 140 -2.23 -20.17 12.50
C ALA A 140 -1.98 -18.70 12.84
N ILE A 141 -3.01 -17.99 13.31
CA ILE A 141 -2.89 -16.61 13.79
C ILE A 141 -2.05 -16.55 15.07
N ASN A 142 -2.27 -17.48 16.00
CA ASN A 142 -1.53 -17.52 17.27
C ASN A 142 -0.05 -17.89 17.06
N ASP A 143 0.22 -18.88 16.19
CA ASP A 143 1.58 -19.32 15.88
C ASP A 143 2.40 -18.21 15.19
N ASN A 144 1.75 -17.37 14.35
CA ASN A 144 2.38 -16.26 13.64
C ASN A 144 2.09 -14.89 14.29
N ALA A 145 1.78 -14.85 15.58
CA ALA A 145 1.34 -13.60 16.23
C ALA A 145 2.39 -12.49 16.21
N PHE A 146 3.68 -12.82 16.34
CA PHE A 146 4.77 -11.84 16.29
C PHE A 146 4.94 -11.24 14.89
N GLU A 147 4.91 -12.07 13.85
CA GLU A 147 4.98 -11.62 12.45
C GLU A 147 3.80 -10.71 12.11
N LEU A 148 2.60 -11.04 12.58
CA LEU A 148 1.42 -10.18 12.43
C LEU A 148 1.57 -8.84 13.14
N ILE A 149 2.17 -8.79 14.33
CA ILE A 149 2.43 -7.52 15.04
C ILE A 149 3.41 -6.66 14.24
N PHE A 150 4.51 -7.23 13.73
CA PHE A 150 5.45 -6.50 12.89
C PHE A 150 4.77 -6.02 11.60
N ALA A 151 3.97 -6.87 10.97
CA ALA A 151 3.23 -6.52 9.78
C ALA A 151 2.22 -5.39 10.05
N PHE A 152 1.62 -5.35 11.24
CA PHE A 152 0.73 -4.26 11.66
C PHE A 152 1.49 -2.95 11.89
N ASP A 153 2.71 -3.00 12.43
CA ASP A 153 3.58 -1.83 12.59
C ASP A 153 4.06 -1.24 11.25
N GLU A 154 4.17 -2.07 10.20
CA GLU A 154 4.45 -1.59 8.84
C GLU A 154 3.25 -0.91 8.18
N VAL A 155 2.02 -1.27 8.58
CA VAL A 155 0.79 -0.66 8.05
C VAL A 155 0.42 0.62 8.81
N LEU A 156 0.59 0.59 10.13
CA LEU A 156 0.27 1.68 11.04
C LEU A 156 1.54 2.07 11.78
N THR A 157 1.96 3.31 11.60
CA THR A 157 3.07 3.88 12.37
C THR A 157 2.78 3.81 13.87
N SER A 158 3.83 3.84 14.70
CA SER A 158 3.74 3.70 16.16
C SER A 158 2.89 4.75 16.90
N LEU A 159 2.26 5.69 16.18
CA LEU A 159 1.32 6.69 16.71
C LEU A 159 -0.11 6.52 16.16
N GLY A 160 -0.38 5.45 15.39
CA GLY A 160 -1.70 5.15 14.87
C GLY A 160 -2.07 5.89 13.58
N TYR A 161 -1.08 6.43 12.87
CA TYR A 161 -1.27 6.98 11.52
C TYR A 161 -1.02 5.90 10.48
N ARG A 162 -1.90 5.85 9.48
CA ARG A 162 -1.76 5.00 8.32
C ARG A 162 -0.53 5.41 7.52
N ASP A 163 0.27 4.43 7.11
CA ASP A 163 1.28 4.62 6.07
C ASP A 163 0.75 4.15 4.70
N ASP A 164 1.18 4.82 3.64
CA ASP A 164 0.76 4.52 2.26
C ASP A 164 1.66 3.43 1.67
N VAL A 165 1.54 2.22 2.22
CA VAL A 165 2.35 1.05 1.85
C VAL A 165 1.53 0.00 1.08
N THR A 166 2.22 -0.74 0.19
CA THR A 166 1.63 -1.87 -0.56
C THR A 166 2.02 -3.20 0.08
N LEU A 167 1.23 -4.26 -0.15
CA LEU A 167 1.55 -5.61 0.36
C LEU A 167 2.96 -6.10 -0.05
N SER A 168 3.41 -5.76 -1.25
CA SER A 168 4.76 -6.11 -1.73
C SER A 168 5.87 -5.39 -0.94
N THR A 169 5.65 -4.11 -0.65
CA THR A 169 6.56 -3.31 0.19
C THR A 169 6.61 -3.88 1.61
N ILE A 170 5.45 -4.20 2.19
CA ILE A 170 5.36 -4.78 3.54
C ILE A 170 6.15 -6.10 3.60
N ARG A 171 6.04 -6.99 2.61
CA ARG A 171 6.86 -8.22 2.57
C ARG A 171 8.36 -7.92 2.56
N THR A 172 8.78 -6.97 1.75
CA THR A 172 10.21 -6.59 1.69
C THR A 172 10.70 -6.04 3.02
N ASN A 173 9.87 -5.24 3.69
CA ASN A 173 10.19 -4.67 5.00
C ASN A 173 10.25 -5.75 6.09
N LEU A 174 9.32 -6.72 6.06
CA LEU A 174 9.30 -7.86 6.97
C LEU A 174 10.52 -8.76 6.84
N LEU A 175 11.14 -8.84 5.66
CA LEU A 175 12.40 -9.58 5.47
C LEU A 175 13.60 -8.92 6.18
N MET A 176 13.44 -7.66 6.64
CA MET A 176 14.48 -6.86 7.30
C MET A 176 15.81 -6.83 6.55
N ASP A 177 15.79 -7.04 5.23
CA ASP A 177 16.99 -7.11 4.40
C ASP A 177 17.31 -5.73 3.84
N SER A 178 18.13 -4.98 4.57
CA SER A 178 18.58 -3.66 4.13
C SER A 178 19.81 -3.77 3.20
N HIS A 179 19.61 -3.40 1.93
CA HIS A 179 20.70 -3.23 0.97
C HIS A 179 21.74 -2.19 1.43
N GLU A 180 21.31 -1.15 2.15
CA GLU A 180 22.20 -0.11 2.68
C GLU A 180 23.12 -0.68 3.75
N GLU A 181 22.58 -1.51 4.66
CA GLU A 181 23.38 -2.18 5.69
C GLU A 181 24.41 -3.15 5.08
N LYS A 182 24.01 -3.95 4.08
CA LYS A 182 24.94 -4.84 3.36
C LYS A 182 26.07 -4.07 2.69
N MET A 183 25.77 -2.93 2.08
CA MET A 183 26.78 -2.05 1.48
C MET A 183 27.73 -1.48 2.54
N ASP A 184 27.21 -1.05 3.68
CA ASP A 184 28.02 -0.53 4.78
C ASP A 184 28.93 -1.58 5.40
N ILE A 185 28.44 -2.80 5.60
CA ILE A 185 29.24 -3.95 6.05
C ILE A 185 30.37 -4.19 5.03
N MET A 186 30.08 -4.23 3.73
CA MET A 186 31.08 -4.44 2.68
C MET A 186 32.13 -3.33 2.64
N ILE A 187 31.73 -2.06 2.80
CA ILE A 187 32.65 -0.93 2.85
C ILE A 187 33.55 -1.03 4.09
N LYS A 188 32.98 -1.41 5.23
CA LYS A 188 33.73 -1.56 6.49
C LYS A 188 34.74 -2.71 6.40
N GLU A 189 34.35 -3.84 5.83
CA GLU A 189 35.25 -4.96 5.57
C GLU A 189 36.37 -4.59 4.59
N SER A 190 36.04 -3.89 3.51
CA SER A 190 37.02 -3.41 2.54
C SER A 190 38.04 -2.48 3.19
N LYS A 191 37.59 -1.51 3.99
CA LYS A 191 38.45 -0.61 4.77
C LYS A 191 39.34 -1.35 5.77
N MET A 192 38.80 -2.34 6.48
CA MET A 192 39.58 -3.17 7.41
C MET A 192 40.65 -3.99 6.68
N LYS A 193 40.31 -4.56 5.53
CA LYS A 193 41.24 -5.34 4.70
C LYS A 193 42.36 -4.47 4.14
N GLU A 194 42.02 -3.27 3.65
CA GLU A 194 42.99 -2.30 3.16
C GLU A 194 43.94 -1.86 4.29
N ALA A 195 43.42 -1.51 5.47
CA ALA A 195 44.24 -1.16 6.63
C ALA A 195 45.18 -2.32 7.04
N LYS A 196 44.70 -3.57 7.00
CA LYS A 196 45.51 -4.76 7.31
C LYS A 196 46.63 -4.99 6.29
N GLN A 197 46.36 -4.78 5.00
CA GLN A 197 47.39 -4.88 3.95
C GLN A 197 48.44 -3.79 4.10
N GLN A 198 48.03 -2.53 4.28
CA GLN A 198 48.96 -1.42 4.52
C GLN A 198 49.82 -1.63 5.78
N MET A 199 49.27 -2.21 6.85
CA MET A 199 50.04 -2.57 8.04
C MET A 199 51.05 -3.68 7.75
N ALA A 200 50.67 -4.71 6.97
CA ALA A 200 51.56 -5.80 6.60
C ALA A 200 52.74 -5.32 5.73
N ASP A 201 52.48 -4.45 4.76
CA ASP A 201 53.51 -3.87 3.89
C ASP A 201 54.47 -3.00 4.70
N LYS A 202 53.95 -2.11 5.56
CA LYS A 202 54.79 -1.29 6.45
C LYS A 202 55.60 -2.15 7.43
N ALA A 203 55.05 -3.25 7.94
CA ALA A 203 55.77 -4.17 8.81
C ALA A 203 56.92 -4.86 8.07
N LYS A 204 56.72 -5.23 6.80
CA LYS A 204 57.76 -5.78 5.94
C LYS A 204 58.87 -4.76 5.69
N ASP A 205 58.53 -3.53 5.34
CA ASP A 205 59.49 -2.45 5.10
C ASP A 205 60.33 -2.13 6.35
N ILE A 206 59.69 -2.07 7.53
CA ILE A 206 60.39 -1.87 8.80
C ILE A 206 61.35 -3.02 9.09
N LYS A 207 60.93 -4.27 8.82
CA LYS A 207 61.77 -5.45 9.04
C LYS A 207 62.98 -5.47 8.10
N GLU A 208 62.78 -5.16 6.82
CA GLU A 208 63.88 -5.04 5.85
C GLU A 208 64.84 -3.92 6.23
N ARG A 209 64.34 -2.76 6.65
CA ARG A 209 65.19 -1.64 7.11
C ARG A 209 66.00 -1.99 8.36
N LYS A 210 65.39 -2.69 9.32
CA LYS A 210 66.10 -3.20 10.51
C LYS A 210 67.19 -4.21 10.13
N MET A 211 66.90 -5.12 9.19
CA MET A 211 67.87 -6.11 8.71
C MET A 211 69.02 -5.46 7.92
N ALA A 212 68.73 -4.43 7.13
CA ALA A 212 69.74 -3.63 6.43
C ALA A 212 70.64 -2.86 7.41
N ASN A 213 70.06 -2.23 8.44
CA ASN A 213 70.84 -1.57 9.50
C ASN A 213 71.71 -2.57 10.27
N LEU A 214 71.19 -3.75 10.63
CA LEU A 214 71.97 -4.79 11.29
C LEU A 214 73.12 -5.29 10.41
N LYS A 215 72.87 -5.47 9.10
CA LYS A 215 73.90 -5.84 8.12
C LYS A 215 74.96 -4.76 7.94
N ALA A 216 74.57 -3.48 7.98
CA ALA A 216 75.50 -2.36 7.92
C ALA A 216 76.38 -2.29 9.19
N THR A 217 75.82 -2.52 10.37
CA THR A 217 76.58 -2.60 11.64
C THR A 217 77.53 -3.81 11.68
N LEU A 218 77.19 -4.92 11.03
CA LEU A 218 78.07 -6.08 10.89
C LEU A 218 79.15 -5.92 9.80
N MET A 219 78.91 -5.12 8.76
CA MET A 219 79.91 -4.82 7.70
C MET A 219 80.91 -3.72 8.08
N ASP A 220 80.59 -2.88 9.07
CA ASP A 220 81.55 -1.92 9.66
C ASP A 220 82.54 -2.60 10.65
N GLN A 221 82.33 -3.88 10.95
CA GLN A 221 83.21 -4.69 11.79
C GLN A 221 84.15 -5.60 10.96
N ASN A 222 84.69 -5.09 9.85
CA ASN A 222 85.75 -5.76 9.09
C ASN A 222 87.06 -4.96 9.12
N GLY A 223 87.44 -4.50 10.32
CA GLY A 223 88.73 -3.91 10.63
C GLY A 223 89.26 -4.39 11.99
N PHE A 224 90.18 -5.36 11.95
CA PHE A 224 91.21 -5.67 12.97
C PHE A 224 90.80 -6.17 14.38
N GLY A 225 90.92 -7.51 14.56
CA GLY A 225 91.80 -8.17 15.55
C GLY A 225 91.59 -7.99 17.07
N GLY A 226 91.45 -9.13 17.79
CA GLY A 226 91.93 -9.25 19.17
C GLY A 226 90.94 -9.72 20.25
N GLU A 227 90.87 -11.04 20.43
CA GLU A 227 90.85 -11.80 21.70
C GLU A 227 90.17 -11.25 22.99
N SER A 228 89.10 -11.94 23.37
CA SER A 228 88.52 -12.25 24.70
C SER A 228 88.65 -11.27 25.89
N LYS A 229 87.50 -10.81 26.40
CA LYS A 229 87.00 -11.08 27.77
C LYS A 229 85.57 -10.55 27.94
N THR A 230 84.63 -11.46 28.24
CA THR A 230 83.33 -11.19 28.89
C THR A 230 83.61 -10.78 30.35
N PRO A 231 82.77 -9.98 31.08
CA PRO A 231 81.33 -10.22 31.22
C PRO A 231 80.38 -9.00 31.39
N GLY A 232 79.10 -9.22 31.08
CA GLY A 232 77.96 -8.70 31.86
C GLY A 232 77.28 -7.41 31.40
N GLY A 233 75.98 -7.50 31.07
CA GLY A 233 75.07 -6.34 31.04
C GLY A 233 74.28 -6.09 29.75
N MET A 234 74.01 -7.12 28.95
CA MET A 234 73.01 -7.03 27.88
C MET A 234 71.62 -7.25 28.49
N GLU A 235 70.91 -6.17 28.78
CA GLU A 235 69.51 -6.22 29.23
C GLU A 235 68.57 -6.24 28.02
N GLY A 236 67.87 -7.37 27.85
CA GLY A 236 66.45 -7.31 27.48
C GLY A 236 66.06 -7.47 26.01
N PHE A 237 66.60 -8.46 25.29
CA PHE A 237 65.74 -9.20 24.37
C PHE A 237 65.20 -10.41 25.12
N GLY A 238 63.91 -10.36 25.46
CA GLY A 238 63.15 -11.54 25.90
C GLY A 238 63.01 -12.49 24.72
N GLY A 239 64.03 -13.33 24.55
CA GLY A 239 64.02 -14.51 23.69
C GLY A 239 63.24 -15.64 24.34
N GLY A 240 62.72 -16.50 23.47
CA GLY A 240 62.15 -17.79 23.82
C GLY A 240 61.98 -18.65 22.58
N GLY A 241 63.08 -18.88 21.85
CA GLY A 241 63.18 -20.03 20.96
C GLY A 241 63.75 -21.22 21.73
N ASN A 242 63.27 -22.43 21.49
CA ASN A 242 64.07 -23.40 20.73
C ASN A 242 63.30 -24.67 20.36
N ALA A 243 63.66 -25.16 19.18
CA ALA A 243 63.23 -26.40 18.57
C ALA A 243 64.01 -27.61 19.10
N VAL A 244 63.34 -28.77 19.20
CA VAL A 244 63.81 -30.08 18.70
C VAL A 244 62.58 -30.97 18.45
N GLY A 245 62.47 -31.57 17.26
CA GLY A 245 62.02 -32.95 17.07
C GLY A 245 60.57 -33.37 17.36
N ASN A 246 59.78 -33.39 16.29
CA ASN A 246 58.86 -34.46 15.85
C ASN A 246 57.70 -34.98 16.74
N SER A 247 56.51 -34.91 16.10
CA SER A 247 55.26 -35.70 16.22
C SER A 247 54.17 -35.33 17.26
N ASN A 248 53.10 -34.74 16.70
CA ASN A 248 51.66 -35.01 16.93
C ASN A 248 50.85 -34.26 18.03
N PHE A 249 50.10 -33.25 17.56
CA PHE A 249 48.71 -32.82 17.87
C PHE A 249 48.19 -32.44 19.29
N GLY A 250 47.57 -31.24 19.37
CA GLY A 250 46.27 -31.02 20.05
C GLY A 250 46.17 -29.85 21.04
N SER A 251 45.63 -28.70 20.62
CA SER A 251 45.53 -27.41 21.35
C SER A 251 44.15 -27.17 22.00
N GLY A 252 44.14 -26.43 23.12
CA GLY A 252 42.96 -25.79 23.73
C GLY A 252 43.30 -24.38 24.26
N GLY A 253 42.29 -23.51 24.41
CA GLY A 253 42.43 -22.15 24.95
C GLY A 253 41.12 -21.59 25.54
N TYR A 254 41.18 -21.23 26.83
CA TYR A 254 40.29 -20.38 27.65
C TYR A 254 40.96 -18.98 27.80
N GLY A 255 40.37 -17.83 28.14
CA GLY A 255 39.07 -17.51 28.76
C GLY A 255 39.25 -16.77 30.11
N ASP A 256 38.89 -15.47 30.16
CA ASP A 256 38.06 -14.82 31.21
C ASP A 256 38.59 -13.87 32.35
N SER A 257 37.80 -12.79 32.54
CA SER A 257 37.33 -11.96 33.70
C SER A 257 38.18 -11.46 34.90
N GLY A 258 38.18 -10.12 35.10
CA GLY A 258 37.41 -9.35 36.14
C GLY A 258 37.73 -9.36 37.66
N GLY A 259 37.83 -8.16 38.30
CA GLY A 259 37.46 -7.94 39.73
C GLY A 259 38.12 -6.80 40.57
N TYR A 260 37.31 -5.78 40.96
CA TYR A 260 37.23 -4.94 42.20
C TYR A 260 38.32 -3.97 42.76
N GLY A 261 37.87 -2.75 43.19
CA GLY A 261 38.24 -2.15 44.50
C GLY A 261 38.39 -0.61 44.67
N GLN A 262 37.54 -0.02 45.52
CA GLN A 262 37.77 1.09 46.50
C GLN A 262 37.30 2.57 46.25
N SER A 263 36.98 3.20 47.38
CA SER A 263 36.05 4.28 47.78
C SER A 263 36.61 5.73 47.87
N GLY A 264 35.72 6.73 47.80
CA GLY A 264 35.95 8.09 48.34
C GLY A 264 34.73 9.04 48.26
N PHE A 265 34.31 9.62 49.39
CA PHE A 265 33.22 10.59 49.57
C PHE A 265 33.61 12.02 49.15
N GLY A 266 32.64 12.84 48.68
CA GLY A 266 32.80 14.30 48.51
C GLY A 266 31.58 14.99 47.85
N GLU A 267 31.22 16.16 48.36
CA GLU A 267 29.93 16.86 48.30
C GLU A 267 29.65 17.73 47.04
N SER A 268 28.34 17.94 46.79
CA SER A 268 27.60 18.99 46.03
C SER A 268 28.32 20.12 45.26
N SER A 269 27.86 20.43 44.02
CA SER A 269 27.16 21.69 43.65
C SER A 269 27.13 21.97 42.12
N TYR A 270 25.98 22.49 41.67
CA TYR A 270 25.55 23.09 40.40
C TYR A 270 26.52 23.31 39.22
N GLY A 271 26.11 22.76 38.06
CA GLY A 271 25.67 23.54 36.89
C GLY A 271 26.68 23.88 35.80
N GLN A 272 26.61 23.20 34.64
CA GLN A 272 26.85 23.83 33.32
C GLN A 272 26.32 22.99 32.15
N LYS A 273 25.61 23.64 31.22
CA LYS A 273 25.23 23.13 29.89
C LYS A 273 26.45 22.98 28.97
N PRO A 274 26.38 22.06 28.01
CA PRO A 274 26.81 22.31 26.62
C PRO A 274 25.63 22.08 25.65
N ALA A 275 25.28 23.02 24.76
CA ALA A 275 25.92 23.37 23.49
C ALA A 275 25.64 22.32 22.39
N ILE A 276 24.87 22.78 21.40
CA ILE A 276 24.39 22.09 20.20
C ILE A 276 25.56 21.97 19.22
N GLU A 277 25.86 20.77 18.75
CA GLU A 277 26.76 20.56 17.59
C GLU A 277 25.94 20.40 16.30
N GLU A 278 26.28 21.26 15.33
CA GLU A 278 25.75 21.31 13.97
C GLU A 278 26.31 20.15 13.13
N LYS A 279 25.45 19.54 12.31
CA LYS A 279 25.86 18.63 11.21
C LYS A 279 26.63 19.41 10.14
N PRO A 280 27.84 18.98 9.73
CA PRO A 280 28.52 19.56 8.57
C PRO A 280 27.94 19.07 7.24
N ALA A 281 27.89 19.99 6.29
CA ALA A 281 27.36 19.84 4.93
C ALA A 281 28.23 18.96 4.00
N ALA A 282 27.58 18.35 3.01
CA ALA A 282 28.19 17.58 1.94
C ALA A 282 29.09 18.44 1.01
N PRO A 283 30.29 17.99 0.61
CA PRO A 283 31.09 18.70 -0.37
C PRO A 283 30.68 18.35 -1.81
N ARG A 284 30.62 19.41 -2.62
CA ARG A 284 30.39 19.41 -4.08
C ARG A 284 31.58 18.80 -4.83
N ILE A 285 31.33 17.96 -5.84
CA ILE A 285 32.35 17.53 -6.80
C ILE A 285 32.27 18.42 -8.05
N VAL A 286 33.36 19.13 -8.30
CA VAL A 286 33.60 19.96 -9.49
C VAL A 286 34.32 19.12 -10.54
N ALA A 287 33.84 19.21 -11.78
CA ALA A 287 34.38 18.54 -12.95
C ALA A 287 35.83 18.96 -13.30
N LYS A 288 36.68 18.00 -13.68
CA LYS A 288 37.85 18.23 -14.55
C LYS A 288 38.00 17.09 -15.57
N LYS A 289 38.52 17.48 -16.72
CA LYS A 289 38.45 16.89 -18.07
C LYS A 289 39.83 16.37 -18.51
N GLY A 290 39.87 15.29 -19.30
CA GLY A 290 41.03 14.77 -20.07
C GLY A 290 41.22 13.26 -19.86
N MET A 291 41.42 12.37 -20.84
CA MET A 291 41.91 12.47 -22.21
C MET A 291 41.41 11.27 -23.05
N VAL A 292 41.21 11.46 -24.36
CA VAL A 292 40.67 10.48 -25.34
C VAL A 292 41.79 9.69 -26.02
N ILE A 293 41.65 8.35 -26.15
CA ILE A 293 42.25 7.53 -27.23
C ILE A 293 41.26 6.40 -27.58
N GLY A 294 40.99 6.20 -28.87
CA GLY A 294 39.89 5.41 -29.40
C GLY A 294 40.18 3.95 -29.81
N ALA A 295 39.07 3.26 -30.01
CA ALA A 295 38.74 2.19 -30.97
C ALA A 295 39.41 0.79 -30.91
N ASN A 296 38.52 -0.17 -30.59
CA ASN A 296 38.23 -1.47 -31.25
C ASN A 296 38.69 -2.82 -30.65
N LYS A 297 37.64 -3.53 -30.18
CA LYS A 297 37.22 -4.93 -30.47
C LYS A 297 37.78 -6.12 -29.66
N LYS A 298 36.78 -6.90 -29.18
CA LYS A 298 36.71 -8.32 -28.78
C LYS A 298 37.12 -8.69 -27.34
N LYS A 299 36.12 -8.95 -26.49
CA LYS A 299 36.24 -9.89 -25.35
C LYS A 299 34.88 -10.37 -24.79
N ASP A 300 34.15 -11.16 -25.57
CA ASP A 300 33.01 -11.98 -25.10
C ASP A 300 33.38 -13.47 -25.13
N SER A 301 34.40 -13.88 -24.38
CA SER A 301 34.85 -15.29 -24.37
C SER A 301 35.47 -15.71 -23.04
N LEU A 302 34.90 -15.24 -21.93
CA LEU A 302 35.30 -15.68 -20.59
C LEU A 302 34.12 -15.82 -19.62
N MET A 303 33.05 -15.04 -19.79
CA MET A 303 31.82 -15.14 -18.99
C MET A 303 30.94 -16.32 -19.41
N ALA A 304 31.02 -16.74 -20.68
CA ALA A 304 30.31 -17.92 -21.21
C ALA A 304 30.95 -19.26 -20.80
N ALA A 305 32.21 -19.24 -20.31
CA ALA A 305 32.93 -20.45 -19.88
C ALA A 305 32.68 -20.82 -18.40
N MET A 306 32.05 -19.94 -17.62
CA MET A 306 31.64 -20.22 -16.23
C MET A 306 30.17 -20.63 -16.11
N ALA A 307 29.35 -20.39 -17.13
CA ALA A 307 27.94 -20.80 -17.17
C ALA A 307 27.72 -22.23 -17.70
N ALA A 308 28.80 -22.92 -18.08
CA ALA A 308 28.76 -24.23 -18.73
C ALA A 308 29.21 -25.40 -17.83
N GLU A 309 29.33 -25.19 -16.52
CA GLU A 309 29.75 -26.24 -15.58
C GLU A 309 28.80 -26.41 -14.38
N ASP A 310 27.50 -26.28 -14.59
CA ASP A 310 26.52 -26.87 -13.68
C ASP A 310 25.45 -27.64 -14.46
N ASN A 311 25.58 -28.96 -14.39
CA ASN A 311 24.86 -29.97 -15.13
C ASN A 311 23.56 -30.29 -14.37
N LEU A 312 22.38 -30.18 -15.01
CA LEU A 312 21.31 -31.19 -14.96
C LEU A 312 20.12 -30.80 -15.85
N LEU A 313 19.92 -31.62 -16.88
CA LEU A 313 18.97 -31.51 -17.97
C LEU A 313 17.51 -31.92 -17.60
N PRO A 314 16.52 -31.58 -18.45
CA PRO A 314 15.10 -31.74 -18.19
C PRO A 314 14.57 -33.13 -18.63
N LEU A 315 13.71 -33.74 -17.81
CA LEU A 315 13.00 -34.97 -18.18
C LEU A 315 11.56 -34.68 -18.59
N SER A 316 11.27 -34.97 -19.85
CA SER A 316 9.93 -35.07 -20.41
C SER A 316 9.41 -36.50 -20.25
N SER A 317 8.15 -36.66 -19.84
CA SER A 317 7.44 -37.94 -19.94
C SER A 317 5.94 -37.70 -20.14
N LYS A 318 5.37 -38.45 -21.08
CA LYS A 318 3.96 -38.47 -21.50
C LYS A 318 3.27 -39.72 -20.93
N LYS A 319 1.96 -39.57 -20.62
CA LYS A 319 0.90 -40.59 -20.35
C LYS A 319 1.00 -41.27 -18.97
N SER A 320 -0.07 -41.55 -18.23
CA SER A 320 -1.45 -41.94 -18.59
C SER A 320 -2.45 -41.72 -17.42
N ALA A 321 -3.73 -42.05 -17.66
CA ALA A 321 -4.94 -41.63 -16.97
C ALA A 321 -5.41 -42.48 -15.75
N GLY A 322 -6.34 -41.90 -14.98
CA GLY A 322 -7.33 -42.54 -14.08
C GLY A 322 -7.43 -41.82 -12.73
N GLY A 323 -8.55 -41.31 -12.20
CA GLY A 323 -9.98 -41.26 -12.58
C GLY A 323 -10.81 -40.75 -11.37
N SER A 324 -12.06 -40.32 -11.61
CA SER A 324 -13.13 -39.84 -10.68
C SER A 324 -13.03 -38.40 -10.13
N LEU A 325 -14.02 -37.48 -10.13
CA LEU A 325 -15.43 -37.33 -10.56
C LEU A 325 -15.63 -35.81 -10.75
N GLY A 326 -16.09 -35.26 -11.89
CA GLY A 326 -17.52 -35.03 -12.16
C GLY A 326 -18.00 -33.63 -11.71
N PHE A 327 -17.78 -32.59 -12.54
CA PHE A 327 -18.68 -31.44 -12.86
C PHE A 327 -17.85 -30.40 -13.64
N GLY A 328 -18.01 -30.38 -14.96
CA GLY A 328 -17.22 -29.56 -15.88
C GLY A 328 -17.63 -28.08 -15.89
N LEU A 329 -17.00 -27.28 -15.03
CA LEU A 329 -16.87 -25.83 -15.20
C LEU A 329 -15.39 -25.50 -14.97
N GLY A 330 -14.70 -25.08 -16.03
CA GLY A 330 -13.30 -24.69 -15.95
C GLY A 330 -13.13 -23.51 -14.99
N ALA A 331 -12.14 -23.59 -14.09
CA ALA A 331 -11.67 -22.43 -13.35
C ALA A 331 -11.23 -21.36 -14.37
N PRO A 332 -11.63 -20.08 -14.21
CA PRO A 332 -11.11 -19.03 -15.07
C PRO A 332 -9.60 -19.00 -14.88
N VAL A 333 -8.88 -19.24 -15.97
CA VAL A 333 -7.45 -19.05 -16.06
C VAL A 333 -7.16 -17.58 -15.71
N THR A 334 -6.66 -17.33 -14.51
CA THR A 334 -6.05 -16.05 -14.17
C THR A 334 -4.83 -15.89 -15.05
N SER A 335 -4.98 -15.12 -16.12
CA SER A 335 -3.87 -14.68 -16.94
C SER A 335 -2.96 -13.80 -16.09
N THR A 336 -1.69 -14.19 -16.00
CA THR A 336 -0.60 -13.34 -15.53
C THR A 336 -0.67 -12.00 -16.28
N PRO A 337 -0.66 -10.83 -15.61
CA PRO A 337 -0.75 -9.56 -16.31
C PRO A 337 0.43 -9.40 -17.27
N ALA A 338 0.11 -9.34 -18.57
CA ALA A 338 1.08 -9.08 -19.62
C ALA A 338 1.76 -7.72 -19.37
N ALA A 339 3.06 -7.62 -19.65
CA ALA A 339 3.77 -6.34 -19.64
C ALA A 339 2.98 -5.31 -20.49
N PRO A 340 2.84 -4.05 -20.03
CA PRO A 340 2.02 -3.07 -20.73
C PRO A 340 2.57 -2.87 -22.15
N SER A 341 1.77 -3.21 -23.15
CA SER A 341 2.16 -3.18 -24.58
C SER A 341 2.31 -1.76 -25.14
N THR A 342 1.89 -0.74 -24.39
CA THR A 342 1.85 0.66 -24.82
C THR A 342 2.59 1.59 -23.84
N PRO A 343 3.26 2.65 -24.34
CA PRO A 343 3.89 3.70 -23.52
C PRO A 343 2.99 4.37 -22.49
N LEU A 344 1.68 4.41 -22.74
CA LEU A 344 0.70 5.15 -21.95
C LEU A 344 -0.60 4.35 -21.80
N THR A 345 -1.14 4.28 -20.59
CA THR A 345 -2.47 3.73 -20.33
C THR A 345 -3.40 4.83 -19.82
N LEU A 346 -4.57 4.96 -20.46
CA LEU A 346 -5.65 5.85 -20.05
C LEU A 346 -6.83 5.01 -19.59
N VAL A 347 -7.40 5.37 -18.44
CA VAL A 347 -8.59 4.72 -17.89
C VAL A 347 -9.64 5.79 -17.65
N MET A 348 -10.80 5.62 -18.29
CA MET A 348 -11.98 6.45 -18.10
C MET A 348 -13.00 5.63 -17.33
N GLU A 349 -13.22 5.99 -16.07
CA GLU A 349 -14.15 5.29 -15.18
C GLU A 349 -15.29 6.25 -14.81
N GLU A 350 -16.53 5.78 -14.94
CA GLU A 350 -17.73 6.42 -14.43
C GLU A 350 -18.46 5.53 -13.43
N LYS A 351 -18.90 6.16 -12.35
CA LYS A 351 -19.73 5.56 -11.32
C LYS A 351 -21.02 6.33 -11.18
N ILE A 352 -22.13 5.61 -11.07
CA ILE A 352 -23.45 6.19 -10.83
C ILE A 352 -24.00 5.75 -9.47
N VAL A 353 -24.64 6.69 -8.79
CA VAL A 353 -25.44 6.47 -7.58
C VAL A 353 -26.87 6.87 -7.90
N VAL A 354 -27.81 5.94 -7.80
CA VAL A 354 -29.25 6.16 -8.05
C VAL A 354 -30.06 5.67 -6.85
N ALA A 355 -30.99 6.50 -6.40
CA ALA A 355 -32.06 6.12 -5.49
C ALA A 355 -33.41 6.42 -6.16
N MET A 356 -34.26 5.41 -6.24
CA MET A 356 -35.60 5.47 -6.84
C MET A 356 -36.65 5.10 -5.79
N ASN A 357 -37.87 5.61 -5.98
CA ASN A 357 -39.04 5.17 -5.24
C ASN A 357 -39.64 3.90 -5.87
N ARG A 358 -40.59 3.27 -5.17
CA ARG A 358 -41.30 2.04 -5.58
C ARG A 358 -41.92 2.10 -6.98
N GLU A 359 -42.36 3.28 -7.40
CA GLU A 359 -43.06 3.52 -8.67
C GLU A 359 -42.09 3.82 -9.83
N GLY A 360 -40.78 3.67 -9.62
CA GLY A 360 -39.74 3.94 -10.63
C GLY A 360 -39.39 5.42 -10.81
N GLY A 361 -39.90 6.30 -9.94
CA GLY A 361 -39.51 7.71 -9.87
C GLY A 361 -38.10 7.87 -9.30
N VAL A 362 -37.21 8.54 -10.05
CA VAL A 362 -35.84 8.80 -9.61
C VAL A 362 -35.81 9.96 -8.60
N GLU A 363 -35.45 9.68 -7.35
CA GLU A 363 -35.34 10.70 -6.31
C GLU A 363 -33.99 11.41 -6.36
N THR A 364 -32.91 10.63 -6.46
CA THR A 364 -31.54 11.15 -6.58
C THR A 364 -30.76 10.36 -7.62
N CYS A 365 -29.96 11.07 -8.40
CA CYS A 365 -29.06 10.47 -9.38
C CYS A 365 -27.79 11.32 -9.50
N GLU A 366 -26.66 10.73 -9.13
CA GLU A 366 -25.34 11.35 -9.22
C GLU A 366 -24.39 10.47 -10.03
N ILE A 367 -23.69 11.09 -10.98
CA ILE A 367 -22.61 10.48 -11.75
C ILE A 367 -21.30 11.13 -11.33
N LYS A 368 -20.28 10.31 -11.10
CA LYS A 368 -18.90 10.75 -10.85
C LYS A 368 -17.98 9.97 -11.76
N GLY A 369 -17.18 10.69 -12.55
CA GLY A 369 -16.22 10.07 -13.44
C GLY A 369 -14.82 10.65 -13.33
N THR A 370 -13.84 9.86 -13.74
CA THR A 370 -12.42 10.21 -13.72
C THR A 370 -11.71 9.70 -14.96
N LEU A 371 -10.91 10.56 -15.58
CA LEU A 371 -9.89 10.19 -16.55
C LEU A 371 -8.55 10.10 -15.81
N SER A 372 -7.99 8.90 -15.78
CA SER A 372 -6.70 8.60 -15.17
C SER A 372 -5.65 8.25 -16.21
N LEU A 373 -4.42 8.67 -15.95
CA LEU A 373 -3.25 8.39 -16.77
C LEU A 373 -2.23 7.59 -15.96
N THR A 374 -1.69 6.53 -16.56
CA THR A 374 -0.51 5.80 -16.09
C THR A 374 0.56 5.83 -17.18
N ALA A 375 1.71 6.45 -16.89
CA ALA A 375 2.84 6.46 -17.79
C ALA A 375 3.66 5.16 -17.63
N ASN A 376 3.71 4.33 -18.67
CA ASN A 376 4.42 3.05 -18.61
C ASN A 376 5.90 3.19 -18.97
N THR A 377 6.23 4.18 -19.82
CA THR A 377 7.59 4.50 -20.25
C THR A 377 7.87 6.00 -20.12
N GLN A 378 9.14 6.41 -20.25
CA GLN A 378 9.48 7.83 -20.26
C GLN A 378 8.84 8.60 -21.44
N GLN A 379 8.58 7.93 -22.56
CA GLN A 379 7.85 8.51 -23.67
C GLN A 379 6.39 8.82 -23.30
N GLY A 380 5.74 7.93 -22.52
CA GLY A 380 4.40 8.18 -21.99
C GLY A 380 4.35 9.18 -20.84
N ALA A 381 5.49 9.49 -20.21
CA ALA A 381 5.55 10.51 -19.16
C ALA A 381 5.49 11.94 -19.72
N LEU A 382 6.03 12.17 -20.92
CA LEU A 382 6.10 13.48 -21.55
C LEU A 382 5.02 13.63 -22.62
N VAL A 383 3.76 13.70 -22.20
CA VAL A 383 2.60 13.78 -23.11
C VAL A 383 1.61 14.89 -22.75
N GLU A 384 0.85 15.34 -23.74
CA GLU A 384 -0.37 16.13 -23.58
C GLU A 384 -1.55 15.35 -24.13
N ILE A 385 -2.66 15.36 -23.39
CA ILE A 385 -3.90 14.71 -23.80
C ILE A 385 -4.89 15.78 -24.24
N ALA A 386 -5.40 15.69 -25.46
CA ALA A 386 -6.51 16.52 -25.90
C ALA A 386 -7.83 15.78 -25.69
N VAL A 387 -8.82 16.49 -25.18
CA VAL A 387 -10.21 16.01 -25.10
C VAL A 387 -11.13 16.88 -25.94
N ASN A 388 -12.31 16.36 -26.29
CA ASN A 388 -13.34 17.02 -27.10
C ASN A 388 -14.06 18.18 -26.38
N LYS A 389 -13.32 19.20 -25.93
CA LYS A 389 -13.83 20.29 -25.09
C LYS A 389 -14.99 21.09 -25.70
N SER A 390 -15.05 21.24 -27.02
CA SER A 390 -16.15 21.91 -27.72
C SER A 390 -17.48 21.14 -27.63
N VAL A 391 -17.43 19.81 -27.63
CA VAL A 391 -18.61 18.95 -27.41
C VAL A 391 -19.05 19.07 -25.95
N LEU A 392 -18.11 18.99 -25.01
CA LEU A 392 -18.39 19.17 -23.59
C LEU A 392 -19.02 20.54 -23.28
N SER A 393 -18.53 21.64 -23.87
CA SER A 393 -19.11 22.96 -23.63
C SER A 393 -20.50 23.15 -24.24
N SER A 394 -20.86 22.36 -25.26
CA SER A 394 -22.18 22.44 -25.92
C SER A 394 -23.22 21.54 -25.28
N GLN A 395 -22.85 20.32 -24.89
CA GLN A 395 -23.74 19.30 -24.33
C GLN A 395 -23.76 19.28 -22.79
N CYS A 396 -22.66 19.66 -22.12
CA CYS A 396 -22.51 19.59 -20.66
C CYS A 396 -22.59 20.98 -20.02
N LYS A 397 -23.71 21.69 -20.20
CA LYS A 397 -23.87 23.10 -19.77
C LYS A 397 -24.34 23.26 -18.32
N ASN A 398 -25.33 22.47 -17.90
CA ASN A 398 -25.98 22.56 -16.59
C ASN A 398 -25.73 21.29 -15.78
N ASN A 399 -25.56 21.41 -14.46
CA ASN A 399 -25.30 20.32 -13.50
C ASN A 399 -24.00 19.52 -13.72
N TRP A 400 -23.27 19.76 -14.81
CA TRP A 400 -21.95 19.20 -15.04
C TRP A 400 -20.86 20.05 -14.40
N SER A 401 -19.95 19.40 -13.69
CA SER A 401 -18.74 20.01 -13.12
C SER A 401 -17.51 19.27 -13.62
N PHE A 402 -16.50 19.99 -14.08
CA PHE A 402 -15.22 19.43 -14.54
C PHE A 402 -14.07 20.02 -13.73
N GLN A 403 -13.24 19.16 -13.16
CA GLN A 403 -12.11 19.56 -12.31
C GLN A 403 -10.82 18.90 -12.79
N THR A 404 -9.82 19.71 -13.12
CA THR A 404 -8.48 19.22 -13.46
C THR A 404 -7.63 19.00 -12.22
N HIS A 405 -6.69 18.07 -12.30
CA HIS A 405 -5.71 17.86 -11.22
C HIS A 405 -4.85 19.12 -10.97
N PRO A 406 -4.43 19.44 -9.73
CA PRO A 406 -3.66 20.65 -9.42
C PRO A 406 -2.36 20.83 -10.22
N LYS A 407 -1.76 19.74 -10.68
CA LYS A 407 -0.55 19.73 -11.52
C LYS A 407 -0.83 19.97 -13.02
N ILE A 408 -2.09 19.98 -13.46
CA ILE A 408 -2.49 20.20 -14.85
C ILE A 408 -2.71 21.70 -15.11
N GLN A 409 -2.30 22.17 -16.29
CA GLN A 409 -2.48 23.57 -16.69
C GLN A 409 -3.95 23.86 -17.04
N LYS A 410 -4.69 24.36 -16.05
CA LYS A 410 -6.13 24.65 -16.14
C LYS A 410 -6.51 25.54 -17.33
N GLN A 411 -5.70 26.56 -17.64
CA GLN A 411 -5.99 27.48 -18.76
C GLN A 411 -5.96 26.80 -20.14
N ASN A 412 -5.12 25.78 -20.34
CA ASN A 412 -5.05 25.03 -21.60
C ASN A 412 -6.27 24.12 -21.75
N TYR A 413 -6.68 23.47 -20.66
CA TYR A 413 -7.90 22.68 -20.64
C TYR A 413 -9.15 23.54 -20.92
N GLU A 414 -9.25 24.72 -20.32
CA GLU A 414 -10.41 25.61 -20.52
C GLU A 414 -10.50 26.16 -21.94
N LYS A 415 -9.36 26.50 -22.56
CA LYS A 415 -9.34 27.10 -23.91
C LYS A 415 -9.41 26.08 -25.04
N SER A 416 -8.65 24.99 -24.93
CA SER A 416 -8.43 24.04 -26.04
C SER A 416 -8.64 22.58 -25.67
N GLY A 417 -9.05 22.27 -24.43
CA GLY A 417 -9.23 20.88 -24.00
C GLY A 417 -7.93 20.12 -23.79
N ILE A 418 -6.79 20.80 -23.63
CA ILE A 418 -5.48 20.16 -23.50
C ILE A 418 -5.15 19.96 -22.02
N LEU A 419 -4.94 18.71 -21.63
CA LEU A 419 -4.52 18.24 -20.31
C LEU A 419 -3.01 17.95 -20.34
N GLY A 420 -2.22 18.98 -20.06
CA GLY A 420 -0.76 18.91 -19.90
C GLY A 420 -0.32 19.40 -18.52
N LEU A 421 0.87 18.98 -18.07
CA LEU A 421 1.44 19.44 -16.79
C LEU A 421 1.81 20.93 -16.84
N LYS A 422 1.67 21.63 -15.71
CA LYS A 422 1.99 23.07 -15.59
C LYS A 422 3.46 23.38 -15.83
N LYS A 423 4.35 22.49 -15.38
CA LYS A 423 5.80 22.67 -15.48
C LYS A 423 6.27 21.99 -16.77
N ILE A 424 6.74 22.81 -17.70
CA ILE A 424 7.30 22.33 -18.97
C ILE A 424 8.58 21.54 -18.66
N GLY A 425 8.65 20.29 -19.13
CA GLY A 425 9.78 19.38 -18.89
C GLY A 425 9.59 18.41 -17.72
N ASP A 426 8.61 18.64 -16.84
CA ASP A 426 8.18 17.62 -15.88
C ASP A 426 7.31 16.59 -16.60
N GLY A 427 7.59 15.30 -16.39
CA GLY A 427 6.76 14.21 -16.88
C GLY A 427 5.76 13.72 -15.84
N PHE A 428 4.71 13.03 -16.30
CA PHE A 428 3.82 12.25 -15.44
C PHE A 428 4.62 11.17 -14.68
N PRO A 429 4.23 10.84 -13.43
CA PRO A 429 4.93 9.82 -12.65
C PRO A 429 4.84 8.46 -13.35
N LEU A 430 5.98 7.79 -13.47
CA LEU A 430 6.05 6.45 -14.07
C LEU A 430 5.34 5.42 -13.19
N GLN A 431 4.63 4.49 -13.83
CA GLN A 431 3.97 3.33 -13.22
C GLN A 431 2.99 3.69 -12.08
N ARG A 432 2.52 4.94 -12.05
CA ARG A 432 1.54 5.44 -11.07
C ARG A 432 0.34 6.02 -11.79
N SER A 433 -0.85 5.51 -11.45
CA SER A 433 -2.10 6.08 -11.94
C SER A 433 -2.36 7.45 -11.30
N LEU A 434 -2.63 8.44 -12.14
CA LEU A 434 -2.96 9.80 -11.74
C LEU A 434 -4.27 10.22 -12.41
N GLY A 435 -5.30 10.53 -11.61
CA GLY A 435 -6.53 11.15 -12.10
C GLY A 435 -6.26 12.58 -12.57
N ILE A 436 -6.27 12.82 -13.88
CA ILE A 436 -5.90 14.10 -14.49
C ILE A 436 -7.11 15.02 -14.71
N LEU A 437 -8.30 14.45 -14.87
CA LEU A 437 -9.56 15.16 -15.01
C LEU A 437 -10.66 14.36 -14.30
N ARG A 438 -11.49 15.05 -13.52
CA ARG A 438 -12.68 14.49 -12.89
C ARG A 438 -13.91 15.24 -13.38
N TRP A 439 -15.03 14.55 -13.46
CA TRP A 439 -16.31 15.17 -13.71
C TRP A 439 -17.38 14.63 -12.77
N SER A 440 -18.39 15.45 -12.54
CA SER A 440 -19.60 15.06 -11.84
C SER A 440 -20.83 15.64 -12.50
N TYR A 441 -21.92 14.89 -12.46
CA TYR A 441 -23.25 15.32 -12.90
C TYR A 441 -24.27 14.88 -11.87
N GLY A 442 -25.25 15.72 -11.56
CA GLY A 442 -26.31 15.38 -10.61
C GLY A 442 -27.65 15.87 -11.10
N SER A 443 -28.53 14.95 -11.49
CA SER A 443 -29.89 15.24 -11.95
C SER A 443 -30.66 13.93 -12.17
N PRO A 444 -31.97 13.85 -11.88
CA PRO A 444 -32.77 12.64 -12.06
C PRO A 444 -32.78 12.06 -13.48
N ASP A 445 -32.56 12.89 -14.51
CA ASP A 445 -32.51 12.49 -15.92
C ASP A 445 -31.26 11.68 -16.32
N ALA A 446 -30.31 11.50 -15.40
CA ALA A 446 -29.10 10.73 -15.66
C ALA A 446 -29.28 9.22 -15.49
N ALA A 447 -30.37 8.76 -14.85
CA ALA A 447 -30.60 7.33 -14.62
C ALA A 447 -30.78 6.60 -15.97
N PRO A 448 -29.98 5.55 -16.26
CA PRO A 448 -30.07 4.84 -17.52
C PRO A 448 -31.33 3.99 -17.64
N LEU A 449 -31.83 3.45 -16.53
CA LEU A 449 -32.92 2.48 -16.48
C LEU A 449 -33.88 2.79 -15.31
N THR A 450 -35.16 2.62 -15.50
CA THR A 450 -36.16 2.71 -14.44
C THR A 450 -36.66 1.33 -14.11
N ILE A 451 -36.97 1.08 -12.83
CA ILE A 451 -37.58 -0.18 -12.37
C ILE A 451 -38.83 0.16 -11.59
N ASN A 452 -39.92 -0.52 -11.94
CA ASN A 452 -41.15 -0.54 -11.18
C ASN A 452 -41.31 -1.93 -10.56
N CYS A 453 -41.55 -2.01 -9.26
CA CYS A 453 -41.73 -3.27 -8.54
C CYS A 453 -43.03 -3.20 -7.74
N TRP A 454 -43.98 -4.05 -8.09
CA TRP A 454 -45.34 -4.01 -7.56
C TRP A 454 -45.72 -5.35 -6.91
N PRO A 455 -45.46 -5.53 -5.61
CA PRO A 455 -45.90 -6.70 -4.85
C PRO A 455 -47.36 -6.57 -4.38
N GLU A 456 -48.20 -7.54 -4.71
CA GLU A 456 -49.62 -7.63 -4.31
C GLU A 456 -49.87 -8.87 -3.46
N ASN A 457 -50.50 -8.70 -2.29
CA ASN A 457 -50.86 -9.80 -1.40
C ASN A 457 -52.24 -10.36 -1.79
N GLU A 458 -52.30 -11.62 -2.22
CA GLU A 458 -53.55 -12.28 -2.64
C GLU A 458 -54.44 -12.74 -1.47
N GLY A 459 -54.01 -12.54 -0.22
CA GLY A 459 -54.75 -12.95 0.99
C GLY A 459 -54.76 -14.46 1.26
N SER A 460 -54.11 -15.24 0.39
CA SER A 460 -53.93 -16.70 0.49
C SER A 460 -52.65 -17.12 1.22
N GLY A 461 -51.83 -16.14 1.66
CA GLY A 461 -50.47 -16.35 2.16
C GLY A 461 -49.41 -16.40 1.06
N ALA A 462 -49.78 -16.01 -0.17
CA ALA A 462 -48.89 -15.80 -1.30
C ALA A 462 -48.93 -14.32 -1.74
N ILE A 463 -47.81 -13.85 -2.25
CA ILE A 463 -47.63 -12.52 -2.82
C ILE A 463 -47.30 -12.70 -4.29
N ASN A 464 -48.08 -12.08 -5.17
CA ASN A 464 -47.79 -11.94 -6.58
C ASN A 464 -46.95 -10.67 -6.77
N VAL A 465 -45.85 -10.76 -7.52
CA VAL A 465 -44.93 -9.65 -7.73
C VAL A 465 -44.73 -9.46 -9.22
N ASN A 466 -45.06 -8.25 -9.69
CA ASN A 466 -44.74 -7.80 -11.04
C ASN A 466 -43.58 -6.81 -10.99
N VAL A 467 -42.53 -7.08 -11.75
CA VAL A 467 -41.36 -6.22 -11.88
C VAL A 467 -41.15 -5.89 -13.36
N GLU A 468 -41.08 -4.61 -13.66
CA GLU A 468 -40.85 -4.10 -15.01
C GLU A 468 -39.62 -3.18 -15.01
N PHE A 469 -38.83 -3.22 -16.08
CA PHE A 469 -37.83 -2.19 -16.34
C PHE A 469 -38.07 -1.48 -17.67
N GLU A 470 -37.65 -0.22 -17.73
CA GLU A 470 -37.61 0.57 -18.96
C GLU A 470 -36.27 1.31 -19.07
N LEU A 471 -35.61 1.17 -20.22
CA LEU A 471 -34.41 1.91 -20.60
C LEU A 471 -34.80 3.35 -20.99
N VAL A 472 -34.47 4.30 -20.12
CA VAL A 472 -34.76 5.72 -20.34
C VAL A 472 -33.76 6.36 -21.30
N ARG A 473 -32.52 5.87 -21.30
CA ARG A 473 -31.42 6.40 -22.10
C ARG A 473 -31.06 5.48 -23.24
N SER A 474 -31.39 5.89 -24.47
CA SER A 474 -31.10 5.13 -25.68
C SER A 474 -29.64 5.26 -26.16
N ASP A 475 -28.84 6.13 -25.55
CA ASP A 475 -27.43 6.35 -25.87
C ASP A 475 -26.48 5.41 -25.12
N VAL A 476 -27.01 4.56 -24.22
CA VAL A 476 -26.22 3.57 -23.47
C VAL A 476 -26.52 2.14 -23.89
N LEU A 477 -25.49 1.30 -23.82
CA LEU A 477 -25.58 -0.15 -23.92
C LEU A 477 -25.18 -0.70 -22.56
N LEU A 478 -26.10 -1.34 -21.85
CA LEU A 478 -25.81 -1.99 -20.58
C LEU A 478 -25.53 -3.47 -20.84
N GLU A 479 -24.47 -4.01 -20.25
CA GLU A 479 -24.07 -5.41 -20.37
C GLU A 479 -24.10 -6.08 -18.99
N ASN A 480 -24.39 -7.38 -18.96
CA ASN A 480 -24.47 -8.18 -17.74
C ASN A 480 -25.35 -7.53 -16.66
N VAL A 481 -26.57 -7.15 -17.03
CA VAL A 481 -27.51 -6.49 -16.14
C VAL A 481 -28.11 -7.53 -15.19
N ASN A 482 -28.01 -7.27 -13.89
CA ASN A 482 -28.56 -8.08 -12.82
C ASN A 482 -29.47 -7.20 -11.95
N ILE A 483 -30.75 -7.52 -11.91
CA ILE A 483 -31.75 -6.92 -11.05
C ILE A 483 -31.97 -7.89 -9.89
N LEU A 484 -31.58 -7.49 -8.69
CA LEU A 484 -31.61 -8.31 -7.48
C LEU A 484 -32.81 -7.91 -6.64
N ILE A 485 -33.75 -8.83 -6.48
CA ILE A 485 -35.02 -8.64 -5.78
C ILE A 485 -34.98 -9.50 -4.51
N PRO A 486 -34.87 -8.91 -3.31
CA PRO A 486 -35.09 -9.61 -2.05
C PRO A 486 -36.49 -10.27 -2.03
N LEU A 487 -36.62 -11.46 -1.44
CA LEU A 487 -37.91 -12.18 -1.39
C LEU A 487 -38.52 -12.23 0.01
N GLY A 488 -37.76 -11.88 1.06
CA GLY A 488 -38.19 -12.04 2.46
C GLY A 488 -38.32 -13.50 2.95
N THR A 489 -38.11 -14.47 2.07
CA THR A 489 -38.15 -15.91 2.35
C THR A 489 -36.98 -16.63 1.68
N THR A 490 -36.71 -17.85 2.13
CA THR A 490 -35.77 -18.77 1.48
C THR A 490 -36.46 -19.71 0.50
N ASP A 491 -37.79 -19.67 0.43
CA ASP A 491 -38.58 -20.49 -0.47
C ASP A 491 -38.45 -19.99 -1.92
N PRO A 492 -38.38 -20.91 -2.91
CA PRO A 492 -38.23 -20.52 -4.30
C PRO A 492 -39.50 -19.82 -4.84
N PRO A 493 -39.36 -18.72 -5.60
CA PRO A 493 -40.50 -18.11 -6.28
C PRO A 493 -40.97 -18.97 -7.45
N VAL A 494 -42.27 -18.96 -7.71
CA VAL A 494 -42.91 -19.58 -8.87
C VAL A 494 -42.99 -18.53 -9.97
N ILE A 495 -42.15 -18.65 -11.00
CA ILE A 495 -42.14 -17.71 -12.13
C ILE A 495 -43.32 -17.98 -13.05
N GLU A 496 -44.13 -16.96 -13.31
CA GLU A 496 -45.29 -17.01 -14.21
C GLU A 496 -44.90 -16.57 -15.62
N SER A 497 -44.22 -15.42 -15.71
CA SER A 497 -43.72 -14.85 -16.96
C SER A 497 -42.35 -14.19 -16.72
N ILE A 498 -41.45 -14.27 -17.70
CA ILE A 498 -40.13 -13.66 -17.60
C ILE A 498 -39.54 -13.34 -18.97
N ASP A 499 -39.06 -12.11 -19.11
CA ASP A 499 -38.14 -11.72 -20.17
C ASP A 499 -36.70 -11.87 -19.67
N GLY A 500 -35.88 -12.71 -20.30
CA GLY A 500 -34.49 -12.96 -19.85
C GLY A 500 -34.35 -14.21 -19.00
N SER A 501 -33.44 -14.20 -18.03
CA SER A 501 -33.12 -15.38 -17.21
C SER A 501 -33.20 -15.06 -15.73
N HIS A 502 -33.51 -16.06 -14.90
CA HIS A 502 -33.54 -15.88 -13.44
C HIS A 502 -32.70 -16.93 -12.72
N LYS A 503 -32.28 -16.57 -11.51
CA LYS A 503 -31.65 -17.47 -10.55
C LYS A 503 -32.06 -17.09 -9.15
N HIS A 504 -32.56 -18.06 -8.38
CA HIS A 504 -32.84 -17.88 -6.97
C HIS A 504 -31.66 -18.34 -6.12
N ASP A 505 -31.25 -17.54 -5.13
CA ASP A 505 -30.30 -17.93 -4.09
C ASP A 505 -31.02 -18.12 -2.74
N PRO A 506 -31.32 -19.37 -2.35
CA PRO A 506 -32.02 -19.66 -1.10
C PRO A 506 -31.27 -19.22 0.16
N ARG A 507 -29.94 -19.03 0.10
CA ARG A 507 -29.16 -18.63 1.27
C ARG A 507 -29.34 -17.16 1.61
N SER A 508 -29.42 -16.32 0.58
CA SER A 508 -29.62 -14.87 0.72
C SER A 508 -31.10 -14.49 0.62
N GLY A 509 -31.97 -15.38 0.12
CA GLY A 509 -33.39 -15.09 -0.09
C GLY A 509 -33.60 -14.06 -1.20
N VAL A 510 -32.78 -14.11 -2.25
CA VAL A 510 -32.76 -13.12 -3.34
C VAL A 510 -33.03 -13.81 -4.67
N LEU A 511 -33.92 -13.21 -5.46
CA LEU A 511 -34.12 -13.52 -6.87
C LEU A 511 -33.24 -12.61 -7.71
N CYS A 512 -32.38 -13.20 -8.53
CA CYS A 512 -31.58 -12.49 -9.51
C CYS A 512 -32.25 -12.61 -10.88
N TRP A 513 -32.66 -11.48 -11.44
CA TRP A 513 -33.17 -11.35 -12.80
C TRP A 513 -32.07 -10.80 -13.72
N HIS A 514 -31.68 -11.57 -14.72
CA HIS A 514 -30.46 -11.36 -15.50
C HIS A 514 -30.73 -11.18 -17.01
N HIS A 515 -30.09 -10.17 -17.58
CA HIS A 515 -30.02 -9.89 -19.01
C HIS A 515 -28.56 -9.73 -19.46
N ASP A 516 -28.18 -10.40 -20.55
CA ASP A 516 -26.84 -10.30 -21.13
C ASP A 516 -26.55 -8.88 -21.62
N SER A 517 -27.53 -8.23 -22.25
CA SER A 517 -27.44 -6.85 -22.73
C SER A 517 -28.80 -6.16 -22.78
N ILE A 518 -28.84 -4.87 -22.45
CA ILE A 518 -30.01 -3.99 -22.60
C ILE A 518 -29.60 -2.77 -23.45
N ASP A 519 -30.31 -2.56 -24.55
CA ASP A 519 -30.15 -1.46 -25.50
C ASP A 519 -31.51 -0.99 -26.05
N VAL A 520 -31.48 -0.15 -27.09
CA VAL A 520 -32.69 0.39 -27.73
C VAL A 520 -33.59 -0.67 -28.39
N ASN A 521 -33.07 -1.85 -28.72
CA ASN A 521 -33.83 -2.94 -29.35
C ASN A 521 -34.60 -3.77 -28.32
N ASN A 522 -34.16 -3.78 -27.07
CA ASN A 522 -34.81 -4.45 -25.93
C ASN A 522 -34.93 -3.50 -24.74
N SER A 523 -35.50 -2.32 -24.99
CA SER A 523 -35.58 -1.21 -24.04
C SER A 523 -36.56 -1.43 -22.88
N SER A 524 -37.25 -2.57 -22.83
CA SER A 524 -38.14 -2.91 -21.71
C SER A 524 -38.17 -4.42 -21.50
N GLY A 525 -38.53 -4.83 -20.30
CA GLY A 525 -38.75 -6.22 -19.94
C GLY A 525 -39.62 -6.34 -18.70
N SER A 526 -40.25 -7.50 -18.57
CA SER A 526 -41.19 -7.83 -17.50
C SER A 526 -40.84 -9.16 -16.82
N LEU A 527 -41.14 -9.24 -15.53
CA LEU A 527 -40.98 -10.42 -14.69
C LEU A 527 -42.17 -10.51 -13.74
N GLU A 528 -42.92 -11.60 -13.83
CA GLU A 528 -44.06 -11.90 -12.98
C GLU A 528 -43.80 -13.21 -12.24
N PHE A 529 -43.93 -13.19 -10.92
CA PHE A 529 -43.77 -14.38 -10.09
C PHE A 529 -44.60 -14.33 -8.82
N THR A 530 -44.88 -15.52 -8.27
CA THR A 530 -45.59 -15.68 -7.01
C THR A 530 -44.69 -16.33 -5.97
N VAL A 531 -44.70 -15.82 -4.73
CA VAL A 531 -43.89 -16.36 -3.62
C VAL A 531 -44.68 -16.40 -2.31
N ALA A 532 -44.39 -17.37 -1.45
CA ALA A 532 -45.04 -17.48 -0.14
C ALA A 532 -44.59 -16.31 0.76
N GLY A 533 -45.55 -15.59 1.34
CA GLY A 533 -45.26 -14.40 2.13
C GLY A 533 -46.50 -13.63 2.54
N SER A 534 -46.30 -12.65 3.41
CA SER A 534 -47.35 -11.69 3.81
C SER A 534 -46.87 -10.24 3.88
N ASP A 535 -45.55 -10.03 3.85
CA ASP A 535 -44.92 -8.72 3.93
C ASP A 535 -44.49 -8.26 2.53
N THR A 536 -45.12 -7.19 2.04
CA THR A 536 -44.80 -6.56 0.75
C THR A 536 -43.57 -5.68 0.80
N ASP A 537 -43.13 -5.25 1.99
CA ASP A 537 -41.94 -4.43 2.15
C ASP A 537 -40.65 -5.27 2.05
N ALA A 538 -40.76 -6.59 2.20
CA ALA A 538 -39.63 -7.51 2.13
C ALA A 538 -38.97 -7.61 0.74
N PHE A 539 -39.59 -7.06 -0.30
CA PHE A 539 -39.06 -7.03 -1.67
C PHE A 539 -38.10 -5.86 -1.94
N PHE A 540 -37.90 -4.99 -0.96
CA PHE A 540 -37.11 -3.79 -1.10
C PHE A 540 -35.87 -3.80 -0.17
N PRO A 541 -34.76 -3.15 -0.56
CA PRO A 541 -34.58 -2.45 -1.83
C PRO A 541 -34.22 -3.39 -2.99
N VAL A 542 -34.80 -3.16 -4.16
CA VAL A 542 -34.38 -3.81 -5.40
C VAL A 542 -33.05 -3.19 -5.85
N THR A 543 -32.03 -4.01 -6.07
CA THR A 543 -30.67 -3.55 -6.40
C THR A 543 -30.33 -3.85 -7.85
N ILE A 544 -29.81 -2.86 -8.58
CA ILE A 544 -29.40 -3.01 -9.99
C ILE A 544 -27.88 -3.02 -10.10
N MET A 545 -27.34 -3.99 -10.82
CA MET A 545 -25.93 -4.09 -11.15
C MET A 545 -25.76 -4.28 -12.66
N PHE A 546 -24.81 -3.57 -13.27
CA PHE A 546 -24.48 -3.74 -14.68
C PHE A 546 -23.03 -3.33 -14.94
N ASN A 547 -22.53 -3.62 -16.13
CA ASN A 547 -21.29 -3.05 -16.66
C ASN A 547 -21.55 -2.42 -18.02
N SER A 548 -20.84 -1.37 -18.36
CA SER A 548 -20.90 -0.76 -19.69
C SER A 548 -19.57 -0.12 -20.07
N GLN A 549 -19.31 -0.03 -21.37
CA GLN A 549 -18.19 0.76 -21.91
C GLN A 549 -18.65 2.11 -22.47
N SER A 550 -19.97 2.32 -22.55
CA SER A 550 -20.60 3.57 -22.96
C SER A 550 -20.73 4.49 -21.75
N LEU A 551 -19.98 5.59 -21.78
CA LEU A 551 -20.02 6.61 -20.72
C LEU A 551 -21.22 7.53 -20.94
N LEU A 552 -21.83 7.98 -19.85
CA LEU A 552 -22.88 9.00 -19.84
C LEU A 552 -22.34 10.39 -20.11
N CYS A 553 -21.10 10.68 -19.69
CA CYS A 553 -20.41 11.88 -20.13
C CYS A 553 -19.91 11.68 -21.57
N PRO A 554 -20.22 12.60 -22.52
CA PRO A 554 -19.78 12.51 -23.91
C PRO A 554 -18.30 12.89 -24.07
N ILE A 555 -17.46 12.63 -23.06
CA ILE A 555 -16.04 12.91 -23.07
C ILE A 555 -15.29 11.89 -23.92
N GLU A 556 -14.44 12.40 -24.81
CA GLU A 556 -13.58 11.58 -25.65
C GLU A 556 -12.16 12.16 -25.68
N VAL A 557 -11.18 11.26 -25.66
CA VAL A 557 -9.78 11.60 -25.89
C VAL A 557 -9.57 11.71 -27.40
N THR A 558 -9.27 12.91 -27.88
CA THR A 558 -9.11 13.19 -29.31
C THR A 558 -7.70 12.95 -29.80
N SER A 559 -6.68 13.18 -28.96
CA SER A 559 -5.28 12.86 -29.29
C SER A 559 -4.40 12.77 -28.05
N VAL A 560 -3.29 12.04 -28.20
CA VAL A 560 -2.20 11.95 -27.21
C VAL A 560 -0.89 12.31 -27.91
N ASN A 561 -0.32 13.46 -27.56
CA ASN A 561 0.85 14.03 -28.25
C ASN A 561 2.06 14.09 -27.32
N ALA A 562 3.26 13.83 -27.83
CA ALA A 562 4.49 13.97 -27.06
C ALA A 562 4.91 15.44 -26.86
N ILE A 563 5.52 15.74 -25.72
CA ILE A 563 6.10 17.04 -25.39
C ILE A 563 7.62 16.98 -25.68
N GLY A 564 8.16 17.97 -26.41
CA GLY A 564 9.63 18.14 -26.55
C GLY A 564 10.26 17.79 -27.90
N GLY A 565 9.57 18.00 -29.02
CA GLY A 565 10.17 18.03 -30.36
C GLY A 565 10.05 16.74 -31.19
N ALA A 566 9.60 15.62 -30.60
CA ALA A 566 9.10 14.49 -31.36
C ALA A 566 7.62 14.74 -31.70
N SER A 567 7.35 15.39 -32.83
CA SER A 567 5.98 15.57 -33.32
C SER A 567 5.42 14.22 -33.76
N GLY A 568 4.75 13.51 -32.86
CA GLY A 568 4.12 12.22 -33.15
C GLY A 568 3.11 11.82 -32.08
N ALA A 569 2.02 11.19 -32.52
CA ALA A 569 1.05 10.56 -31.63
C ALA A 569 1.73 9.45 -30.82
N VAL A 570 1.53 9.45 -29.51
CA VAL A 570 2.11 8.42 -28.62
C VAL A 570 1.13 7.25 -28.55
N PRO A 571 1.57 6.01 -28.86
CA PRO A 571 0.71 4.84 -28.73
C PRO A 571 0.19 4.70 -27.30
N ASN A 572 -1.12 4.50 -27.17
CA ASN A 572 -1.79 4.44 -25.89
C ASN A 572 -2.88 3.36 -25.89
N SER A 573 -3.14 2.83 -24.71
CA SER A 573 -4.32 2.00 -24.44
C SER A 573 -5.38 2.88 -23.75
N ILE A 574 -6.64 2.78 -24.17
CA ILE A 574 -7.77 3.44 -23.50
C ILE A 574 -8.75 2.36 -23.07
N THR A 575 -9.12 2.37 -21.80
CA THR A 575 -10.22 1.54 -21.27
C THR A 575 -11.32 2.45 -20.75
N LYS A 576 -12.57 2.15 -21.12
CA LYS A 576 -13.77 2.83 -20.61
C LYS A 576 -14.55 1.84 -19.74
N SER A 577 -15.05 2.29 -18.60
CA SER A 577 -15.90 1.50 -17.73
C SER A 577 -16.94 2.42 -17.08
N PHE A 578 -18.19 1.99 -17.12
CA PHE A 578 -19.33 2.61 -16.49
C PHE A 578 -20.04 1.54 -15.65
N ILE A 579 -20.08 1.75 -14.33
CA ILE A 579 -20.63 0.80 -13.37
C ILE A 579 -21.48 1.52 -12.30
N PRO A 580 -22.50 0.89 -11.73
CA PRO A 580 -23.19 1.42 -10.56
C PRO A 580 -22.31 1.28 -9.32
N GLU A 581 -22.18 2.37 -8.55
CA GLU A 581 -21.66 2.33 -7.18
C GLU A 581 -22.77 1.97 -6.19
N SER A 582 -23.98 2.51 -6.43
CA SER A 582 -25.22 2.11 -5.74
C SER A 582 -26.40 2.40 -6.67
N TYR A 583 -27.26 1.42 -6.90
CA TYR A 583 -28.45 1.61 -7.73
C TYR A 583 -29.59 0.85 -7.07
N GLN A 584 -30.50 1.58 -6.44
CA GLN A 584 -31.52 1.00 -5.58
C GLN A 584 -32.89 1.62 -5.85
N CYS A 585 -33.91 0.76 -5.88
CA CYS A 585 -35.32 1.12 -5.83
C CYS A 585 -35.86 0.71 -4.45
N ALA A 586 -36.34 1.69 -3.69
CA ALA A 586 -36.79 1.58 -2.29
C ALA A 586 -38.23 1.10 -2.16
#